data_AF-A0A9E3ULN6-F1
#
_entry.id   AF-A0A9E3ULN6-F1
#
_cell.length_a   1.000
_cell.length_b   1.000
_cell.length_c   1.000
_cell.angle_alpha   90.00
_cell.angle_beta   90.00
_cell.angle_gamma   90.00
#
_symmetry.space_group_name_H-M   'P 1'
#
loop_
_entity.id
_entity.type
_entity.pdbx_description
1 polymer ?
#
loop_
_entity_poly.entity_id
_entity_poly.type
_entity_poly.pdbx_seq_one_letter_code
_entity_poly.pdbx_strand_id
1 'polypeptide(L)'
;SMALDPAVVAANYKAILRVTPTQSQVNALAGTYDTVQELQDILITAARGSVNPVVQLYQAVFGRVPDSAGLDFWVQSYTQANVGGKLTLGNLSTAFAVSQEFQDQYDSLPDAAVVAKMYVNVLGREGEPAGVQFWTAALGQWTQEVGREEALARLVLSFSQSPEFTSASQEYIAGFLEAAADGQPVYTGTLFNPDFLPPEPQPEPEVIALTSGVDILNIHDGDVVRGGTGTLTAGDIITGHSGTVELEFTSGGYDGQTITNVDLIKVGTSDAAGTGPVTVDTRRWTDIDAIALDTLRVDTALNNLQSSDTVYSIDDDVTSNGTLTTTLDFDKQAVGADKTVKLGLKEVTGNVKLTADVGAVIGTVALTINDTAGFESNLASLHSQGTTKLTIDGGTAGLNFGIKGALDAGLTSIDASAAKSNLSLNISDSTTDINVKLGSGNDKLYTGDTLSNGDVFDGNGGNDTLYATFTTGGTRAPTSTEIETFDLTFKANATLNFAKVDDVKTVNV
;
A
#
# COMPACT_ATOMS: atom_id res chain seq x y z
N SER A 1 10.82 -6.18 13.38
CA SER A 1 9.80 -7.10 13.87
C SER A 1 9.48 -6.69 15.29
N MET A 2 8.20 -6.47 15.60
CA MET A 2 7.72 -6.06 16.91
C MET A 2 6.94 -7.24 17.47
N ALA A 3 7.43 -7.85 18.54
CA ALA A 3 6.79 -9.00 19.17
C ALA A 3 5.32 -8.70 19.53
N LEU A 4 4.44 -9.70 19.40
CA LEU A 4 3.02 -9.55 19.73
C LEU A 4 2.81 -9.27 21.23
N ASP A 5 1.78 -8.48 21.54
CA ASP A 5 1.36 -8.22 22.93
C ASP A 5 0.97 -9.54 23.63
N PRO A 6 1.60 -9.90 24.76
CA PRO A 6 1.23 -11.07 25.56
C PRO A 6 -0.26 -11.17 25.91
N ALA A 7 -0.96 -10.04 26.09
CA ALA A 7 -2.39 -10.02 26.36
C ALA A 7 -3.21 -10.46 25.14
N VAL A 8 -2.83 -10.02 23.94
CA VAL A 8 -3.44 -10.43 22.67
C VAL A 8 -3.23 -11.92 22.45
N VAL A 9 -2.01 -12.42 22.71
CA VAL A 9 -1.69 -13.85 22.62
C VAL A 9 -2.56 -14.66 23.58
N ALA A 10 -2.68 -14.24 24.84
CA ALA A 10 -3.47 -14.95 25.84
C ALA A 10 -4.98 -14.98 25.50
N ALA A 11 -5.50 -13.88 24.95
CA ALA A 11 -6.90 -13.79 24.52
C ALA A 11 -7.20 -14.75 23.36
N ASN A 12 -6.39 -14.70 22.29
CA ASN A 12 -6.54 -15.58 21.12
C ASN A 12 -6.39 -17.06 21.50
N TYR A 13 -5.40 -17.39 22.34
CA TYR A 13 -5.21 -18.76 22.84
C TYR A 13 -6.46 -19.27 23.55
N LYS A 14 -7.03 -18.47 24.47
CA LYS A 14 -8.23 -18.87 25.21
C LYS A 14 -9.45 -18.97 24.29
N ALA A 15 -9.62 -18.03 23.36
CA ALA A 15 -10.76 -18.02 22.45
C ALA A 15 -10.75 -19.22 21.49
N ILE A 16 -9.59 -19.59 20.96
CA ILE A 16 -9.47 -20.67 19.97
C ILE A 16 -9.37 -22.03 20.64
N LEU A 17 -8.48 -22.20 21.62
CA LEU A 17 -8.21 -23.49 22.27
C LEU A 17 -9.09 -23.78 23.49
N ARG A 18 -9.86 -22.78 23.96
CA ARG A 18 -10.81 -22.91 25.09
C ARG A 18 -10.15 -23.34 26.41
N VAL A 19 -8.84 -23.10 26.51
CA VAL A 19 -8.00 -23.40 27.68
C VAL A 19 -7.21 -22.14 28.04
N THR A 20 -7.03 -21.88 29.33
CA THR A 20 -6.20 -20.77 29.79
C THR A 20 -4.72 -21.11 29.58
N PRO A 21 -3.94 -20.31 28.82
CA PRO A 21 -2.53 -20.60 28.58
C PRO A 21 -1.70 -20.37 29.85
N THR A 22 -0.60 -21.10 29.98
CA THR A 22 0.44 -20.78 30.96
C THR A 22 1.28 -19.59 30.50
N GLN A 23 1.92 -18.90 31.44
CA GLN A 23 2.80 -17.77 31.11
C GLN A 23 3.93 -18.15 30.15
N SER A 24 4.46 -19.39 30.25
CA SER A 24 5.50 -19.86 29.35
C SER A 24 5.01 -20.03 27.91
N GLN A 25 3.75 -20.45 27.71
CA GLN A 25 3.16 -20.58 26.38
C GLN A 25 2.90 -19.21 25.75
N VAL A 26 2.40 -18.26 26.54
CA VAL A 26 2.20 -16.87 26.10
C VAL A 26 3.52 -16.27 25.63
N ASN A 27 4.57 -16.37 26.46
CA ASN A 27 5.88 -15.81 26.12
C ASN A 27 6.51 -16.46 24.88
N ALA A 28 6.33 -17.78 24.70
CA ALA A 28 6.85 -18.49 23.53
C ALA A 28 6.16 -18.05 22.23
N LEU A 29 4.83 -17.99 22.23
CA LEU A 29 4.04 -17.58 21.06
C LEU A 29 4.28 -16.09 20.72
N ALA A 30 4.30 -15.22 21.73
CA ALA A 30 4.56 -13.78 21.55
C ALA A 30 5.93 -13.49 20.92
N GLY A 31 6.94 -14.33 21.20
CA GLY A 31 8.28 -14.21 20.63
C GLY A 31 8.49 -14.94 19.30
N THR A 32 7.47 -15.64 18.79
CA THR A 32 7.57 -16.45 17.56
C THR A 32 6.84 -15.81 16.38
N TYR A 33 5.68 -15.20 16.60
CA TYR A 33 4.82 -14.65 15.55
C TYR A 33 4.82 -13.12 15.58
N ASP A 34 4.80 -12.50 14.40
CA ASP A 34 4.82 -11.04 14.25
C ASP A 34 3.41 -10.47 14.03
N THR A 35 2.46 -11.29 13.55
CA THR A 35 1.08 -10.87 13.27
C THR A 35 0.03 -11.71 14.02
N VAL A 36 -1.14 -11.12 14.27
CA VAL A 36 -2.27 -11.82 14.92
C VAL A 36 -2.79 -12.97 14.04
N GLN A 37 -2.79 -12.80 12.71
CA GLN A 37 -3.24 -13.84 11.79
C GLN A 37 -2.36 -15.10 11.87
N GLU A 38 -1.04 -14.95 11.80
CA GLU A 38 -0.11 -16.09 11.92
C GLU A 38 -0.29 -16.84 13.25
N LEU A 39 -0.55 -16.10 14.34
CA LEU A 39 -0.87 -16.68 15.64
C LEU A 39 -2.18 -17.48 15.58
N GLN A 40 -3.24 -16.91 15.02
CA GLN A 40 -4.55 -17.54 14.91
C GLN A 40 -4.48 -18.83 14.08
N ASP A 41 -3.83 -18.82 12.91
CA ASP A 41 -3.65 -19.98 12.03
C ASP A 41 -3.06 -21.19 12.76
N ILE A 42 -2.03 -20.94 13.58
CA ILE A 42 -1.35 -21.99 14.35
C ILE A 42 -2.21 -22.49 15.51
N LEU A 43 -2.93 -21.61 16.18
CA LEU A 43 -3.87 -22.00 17.24
C LEU A 43 -5.05 -22.81 16.67
N ILE A 44 -5.57 -22.44 15.50
CA ILE A 44 -6.64 -23.16 14.80
C ILE A 44 -6.15 -24.53 14.37
N THR A 45 -4.92 -24.62 13.86
CA THR A 45 -4.29 -25.90 13.55
C THR A 45 -4.18 -26.79 14.80
N ALA A 46 -3.79 -26.22 15.94
CA ALA A 46 -3.76 -26.94 17.21
C ALA A 46 -5.16 -27.33 17.72
N ALA A 47 -6.19 -26.55 17.40
CA ALA A 47 -7.59 -26.79 17.77
C ALA A 47 -8.19 -28.03 17.07
N ARG A 48 -7.63 -28.47 15.93
CA ARG A 48 -8.12 -29.63 15.16
C ARG A 48 -8.25 -30.91 15.99
N GLY A 49 -7.35 -31.13 16.94
CA GLY A 49 -7.33 -32.31 17.79
C GLY A 49 -8.14 -32.21 19.09
N SER A 50 -8.63 -31.02 19.43
CA SER A 50 -9.15 -30.69 20.77
C SER A 50 -10.51 -30.00 20.76
N VAL A 51 -10.75 -29.10 19.81
CA VAL A 51 -11.95 -28.25 19.74
C VAL A 51 -12.85 -28.70 18.61
N ASN A 52 -12.29 -28.95 17.42
CA ASN A 52 -13.07 -29.35 16.24
C ASN A 52 -13.98 -30.57 16.49
N PRO A 53 -13.53 -31.64 17.17
CA PRO A 53 -14.40 -32.79 17.43
C PRO A 53 -15.62 -32.45 18.30
N VAL A 54 -15.50 -31.49 19.21
CA VAL A 54 -16.61 -31.01 20.05
C VAL A 54 -17.60 -30.22 19.20
N VAL A 55 -17.11 -29.28 18.38
CA VAL A 55 -17.97 -28.48 17.48
C VAL A 55 -18.69 -29.39 16.48
N GLN A 56 -18.01 -30.41 15.95
CA GLN A 56 -18.57 -31.42 15.07
C GLN A 56 -19.67 -32.25 15.75
N LEU A 57 -19.50 -32.62 17.02
CA LEU A 57 -20.55 -33.31 17.78
C LEU A 57 -21.78 -32.42 17.96
N TYR A 58 -21.60 -31.14 18.30
CA TYR A 58 -22.71 -30.19 18.39
C TYR A 58 -23.45 -30.03 17.07
N GLN A 59 -22.72 -29.88 15.97
CA GLN A 59 -23.33 -29.75 14.65
C GLN A 59 -24.04 -31.05 14.25
N ALA A 60 -23.43 -32.22 14.44
CA ALA A 60 -24.04 -33.49 14.09
C ALA A 60 -25.32 -33.76 14.89
N VAL A 61 -25.29 -33.49 16.19
CA VAL A 61 -26.39 -33.80 17.10
C VAL A 61 -27.50 -32.74 17.07
N PHE A 62 -27.14 -31.46 17.12
CA PHE A 62 -28.11 -30.38 17.33
C PHE A 62 -28.30 -29.50 16.10
N GLY A 63 -27.54 -29.72 15.02
CA GLY A 63 -27.61 -28.91 13.81
C GLY A 63 -27.11 -27.48 14.00
N ARG A 64 -26.30 -27.24 15.04
CA ARG A 64 -25.83 -25.90 15.42
C ARG A 64 -24.41 -25.91 15.98
N VAL A 65 -23.77 -24.74 15.95
CA VAL A 65 -22.55 -24.47 16.75
C VAL A 65 -22.86 -24.51 18.25
N PRO A 66 -21.86 -24.85 19.10
CA PRO A 66 -22.01 -24.78 20.55
C PRO A 66 -22.11 -23.33 21.04
N ASP A 67 -22.79 -23.13 22.16
CA ASP A 67 -22.63 -21.89 22.91
C ASP A 67 -21.27 -21.84 23.61
N SER A 68 -20.84 -20.63 24.00
CA SER A 68 -19.51 -20.43 24.60
C SER A 68 -19.28 -21.29 25.85
N ALA A 69 -20.28 -21.39 26.73
CA ALA A 69 -20.12 -22.10 28.01
C ALA A 69 -20.10 -23.61 27.78
N GLY A 70 -20.96 -24.12 26.89
CA GLY A 70 -20.96 -25.50 26.45
C GLY A 70 -19.65 -25.89 25.78
N LEU A 71 -19.13 -25.06 24.86
CA LEU A 71 -17.86 -25.32 24.20
C LEU A 71 -16.70 -25.39 25.21
N ASP A 72 -16.63 -24.42 26.13
CA ASP A 72 -15.62 -24.41 27.19
C ASP A 72 -15.69 -25.69 28.05
N PHE A 73 -16.89 -26.06 28.51
CA PHE A 73 -17.10 -27.23 29.35
C PHE A 73 -16.66 -28.53 28.67
N TRP A 74 -17.08 -28.75 27.42
CA TRP A 74 -16.81 -30.01 26.71
C TRP A 74 -15.38 -30.09 26.21
N VAL A 75 -14.78 -28.99 25.75
CA VAL A 75 -13.35 -28.98 25.39
C VAL A 75 -12.50 -29.23 26.61
N GLN A 76 -12.79 -28.60 27.76
CA GLN A 76 -12.06 -28.88 29.00
C GLN A 76 -12.20 -30.36 29.43
N SER A 77 -13.41 -30.93 29.32
CA SER A 77 -13.64 -32.35 29.62
C SER A 77 -12.92 -33.31 28.67
N TYR A 78 -12.70 -32.89 27.43
CA TYR A 78 -12.00 -33.66 26.40
C TYR A 78 -10.46 -33.48 26.45
N THR A 79 -9.97 -32.33 26.91
CA THR A 79 -8.54 -31.95 26.88
C THR A 79 -7.83 -32.01 28.24
N GLN A 80 -8.54 -31.87 29.37
CA GLN A 80 -7.94 -31.89 30.71
C GLN A 80 -8.18 -33.17 31.52
N ALA A 81 -7.09 -33.55 32.20
CA ALA A 81 -6.89 -34.72 33.05
C ALA A 81 -7.41 -34.59 34.51
N ASN A 82 -8.29 -33.63 34.84
CA ASN A 82 -8.73 -33.34 36.22
C ASN A 82 -10.05 -34.01 36.65
N VAL A 83 -10.62 -34.89 35.83
CA VAL A 83 -11.77 -35.75 36.19
C VAL A 83 -11.42 -37.22 35.95
N GLY A 84 -10.39 -37.72 36.63
CA GLY A 84 -10.06 -39.16 36.64
C GLY A 84 -9.60 -39.78 35.31
N GLY A 85 -9.38 -38.99 34.25
CA GLY A 85 -8.85 -39.44 32.95
C GLY A 85 -9.35 -38.60 31.76
N LYS A 86 -8.68 -38.73 30.60
CA LYS A 86 -9.12 -38.15 29.32
C LYS A 86 -10.43 -38.83 28.89
N LEU A 87 -11.53 -38.09 28.73
CA LEU A 87 -12.70 -38.66 28.06
C LEU A 87 -12.34 -38.99 26.62
N THR A 88 -12.64 -40.21 26.19
CA THR A 88 -12.58 -40.53 24.77
C THR A 88 -13.70 -39.80 24.05
N LEU A 89 -13.54 -39.55 22.75
CA LEU A 89 -14.61 -38.96 21.95
C LEU A 89 -15.88 -39.83 21.95
N GLY A 90 -15.72 -41.15 22.14
CA GLY A 90 -16.84 -42.06 22.39
C GLY A 90 -17.58 -41.76 23.69
N ASN A 91 -16.87 -41.54 24.80
CA ASN A 91 -17.51 -41.14 26.06
C ASN A 91 -18.18 -39.77 25.98
N LEU A 92 -17.61 -38.84 25.20
CA LEU A 92 -18.22 -37.55 24.93
C LEU A 92 -19.52 -37.72 24.13
N SER A 93 -19.50 -38.56 23.09
CA SER A 93 -20.71 -38.91 22.32
C SER A 93 -21.80 -39.54 23.19
N THR A 94 -21.42 -40.47 24.08
CA THR A 94 -22.36 -41.03 25.09
C THR A 94 -22.93 -39.93 25.97
N ALA A 95 -22.11 -39.02 26.49
CA ALA A 95 -22.56 -37.92 27.33
C ALA A 95 -23.57 -36.98 26.61
N PHE A 96 -23.42 -36.78 25.30
CA PHE A 96 -24.41 -36.05 24.49
C PHE A 96 -25.69 -36.88 24.34
N ALA A 97 -25.59 -38.17 24.01
CA ALA A 97 -26.74 -39.05 23.81
C ALA A 97 -27.63 -39.21 25.06
N VAL A 98 -27.04 -39.14 26.26
CA VAL A 98 -27.78 -39.22 27.54
C VAL A 98 -28.26 -37.85 28.04
N SER A 99 -27.95 -36.77 27.33
CA SER A 99 -28.37 -35.42 27.73
C SER A 99 -29.88 -35.23 27.52
N GLN A 100 -30.51 -34.42 28.37
CA GLN A 100 -31.94 -34.12 28.23
C GLN A 100 -32.26 -33.50 26.87
N GLU A 101 -31.40 -32.60 26.36
CA GLU A 101 -31.57 -31.97 25.04
C GLU A 101 -31.57 -33.02 23.92
N PHE A 102 -30.72 -34.05 24.02
CA PHE A 102 -30.70 -35.14 23.05
C PHE A 102 -31.97 -36.00 23.16
N GLN A 103 -32.33 -36.43 24.36
CA GLN A 103 -33.51 -37.27 24.60
C GLN A 103 -34.78 -36.60 24.07
N ASP A 104 -34.96 -35.30 24.36
CA ASP A 104 -36.08 -34.50 23.87
C ASP A 104 -36.15 -34.47 22.34
N GLN A 105 -35.00 -34.52 21.65
CA GLN A 105 -34.92 -34.47 20.19
C GLN A 105 -35.02 -35.84 19.50
N TYR A 106 -34.62 -36.93 20.16
CA TYR A 106 -34.36 -38.21 19.49
C TYR A 106 -35.10 -39.41 20.09
N ASP A 107 -35.58 -39.38 21.34
CA ASP A 107 -36.14 -40.57 21.99
C ASP A 107 -37.46 -41.05 21.39
N SER A 108 -38.29 -40.12 20.93
CA SER A 108 -39.57 -40.43 20.29
C SER A 108 -39.46 -40.75 18.80
N LEU A 109 -38.29 -40.56 18.19
CA LEU A 109 -38.11 -40.72 16.75
C LEU A 109 -37.83 -42.20 16.37
N PRO A 110 -38.43 -42.71 15.28
CA PRO A 110 -38.02 -43.98 14.71
C PRO A 110 -36.60 -43.88 14.14
N ASP A 111 -35.87 -44.99 14.14
CA ASP A 111 -34.46 -45.07 13.72
C ASP A 111 -34.18 -44.40 12.36
N ALA A 112 -35.06 -44.62 11.37
CA ALA A 112 -34.92 -44.01 10.05
C ALA A 112 -35.01 -42.46 10.10
N ALA A 113 -35.83 -41.90 10.99
CA ALA A 113 -35.96 -40.45 11.16
C ALA A 113 -34.75 -39.87 11.91
N VAL A 114 -34.18 -40.61 12.87
CA VAL A 114 -32.91 -40.24 13.51
C VAL A 114 -31.80 -40.14 12.47
N VAL A 115 -31.64 -41.19 11.65
CA VAL A 115 -30.62 -41.25 10.60
C VAL A 115 -30.81 -40.11 9.59
N ALA A 116 -32.03 -39.87 9.12
CA ALA A 116 -32.33 -38.77 8.19
C ALA A 116 -31.95 -37.40 8.77
N LYS A 117 -32.25 -37.16 10.05
CA LYS A 117 -31.90 -35.91 10.74
C LYS A 117 -30.38 -35.74 10.86
N MET A 118 -29.65 -36.81 11.16
CA MET A 118 -28.17 -36.76 11.22
C MET A 118 -27.56 -36.36 9.87
N TYR A 119 -28.04 -36.93 8.76
CA TYR A 119 -27.60 -36.53 7.41
C TYR A 119 -27.79 -35.04 7.12
N VAL A 120 -28.95 -34.48 7.47
CA VAL A 120 -29.22 -33.04 7.29
C VAL A 120 -28.27 -32.21 8.16
N ASN A 121 -28.07 -32.61 9.40
CA ASN A 121 -27.21 -31.90 10.33
C ASN A 121 -25.74 -31.87 9.89
N VAL A 122 -25.20 -32.99 9.39
CA VAL A 122 -23.78 -33.09 9.03
C VAL A 122 -23.47 -32.71 7.58
N LEU A 123 -24.40 -32.86 6.64
CA LEU A 123 -24.14 -32.63 5.22
C LEU A 123 -25.02 -31.54 4.61
N GLY A 124 -25.99 -31.01 5.35
CA GLY A 124 -26.95 -30.02 4.83
C GLY A 124 -27.91 -30.57 3.76
N ARG A 125 -27.94 -31.89 3.57
CA ARG A 125 -28.72 -32.59 2.53
C ARG A 125 -29.34 -33.87 3.05
N GLU A 126 -30.35 -34.38 2.33
CA GLU A 126 -30.87 -35.72 2.59
C GLU A 126 -29.81 -36.80 2.29
N GLY A 127 -29.81 -37.85 3.11
CA GLY A 127 -28.97 -39.02 2.88
C GLY A 127 -29.44 -39.83 1.69
N GLU A 128 -28.50 -40.42 0.96
CA GLU A 128 -28.82 -41.34 -0.12
C GLU A 128 -29.59 -42.57 0.40
N PRO A 129 -30.56 -43.12 -0.37
CA PRO A 129 -31.41 -44.21 0.13
C PRO A 129 -30.65 -45.43 0.65
N ALA A 130 -29.55 -45.80 -0.01
CA ALA A 130 -28.72 -46.93 0.40
C ALA A 130 -27.97 -46.66 1.72
N GLY A 131 -27.49 -45.44 1.92
CA GLY A 131 -26.82 -45.02 3.15
C GLY A 131 -27.79 -44.94 4.33
N VAL A 132 -28.98 -44.35 4.11
CA VAL A 132 -30.04 -44.32 5.12
C VAL A 132 -30.44 -45.75 5.54
N GLN A 133 -30.59 -46.67 4.57
CA GLN A 133 -30.90 -48.06 4.86
C GLN A 133 -29.78 -48.74 5.66
N PHE A 134 -28.52 -48.52 5.28
CA PHE A 134 -27.35 -49.08 5.98
C PHE A 134 -27.30 -48.62 7.44
N TRP A 135 -27.36 -47.31 7.69
CA TRP A 135 -27.28 -46.75 9.04
C TRP A 135 -28.49 -47.11 9.90
N THR A 136 -29.69 -47.20 9.31
CA THR A 136 -30.89 -47.67 10.02
C THR A 136 -30.75 -49.12 10.46
N ALA A 137 -30.23 -49.99 9.59
CA ALA A 137 -29.98 -51.38 9.92
C ALA A 137 -28.89 -51.52 11.01
N ALA A 138 -27.81 -50.74 10.92
CA ALA A 138 -26.76 -50.70 11.94
C ALA A 138 -27.28 -50.24 13.30
N LEU A 139 -28.09 -49.17 13.33
CA LEU A 139 -28.71 -48.67 14.56
C LEU A 139 -29.63 -49.73 15.21
N GLY A 140 -30.44 -50.42 14.41
CA GLY A 140 -31.30 -51.50 14.90
C GLY A 140 -30.52 -52.69 15.48
N GLN A 141 -29.40 -53.07 14.83
CA GLN A 141 -28.51 -54.12 15.35
C GLN A 141 -27.86 -53.70 16.67
N TRP A 142 -27.25 -52.52 16.73
CA TRP A 142 -26.64 -52.02 17.97
C TRP A 142 -27.66 -51.85 19.10
N THR A 143 -28.89 -51.46 18.79
CA THR A 143 -29.96 -51.37 19.79
C THR A 143 -30.22 -52.70 20.48
N GLN A 144 -30.14 -53.82 19.75
CA GLN A 144 -30.27 -55.17 20.32
C GLN A 144 -29.04 -55.58 21.14
N GLU A 145 -27.85 -55.10 20.78
CA GLU A 145 -26.58 -55.45 21.44
C GLU A 145 -26.34 -54.68 22.74
N VAL A 146 -26.58 -53.36 22.72
CA VAL A 146 -26.14 -52.44 23.77
C VAL A 146 -27.24 -51.52 24.31
N GLY A 147 -28.47 -51.67 23.81
CA GLY A 147 -29.57 -50.77 24.11
C GLY A 147 -29.55 -49.51 23.24
N ARG A 148 -30.71 -48.87 23.11
CA ARG A 148 -30.93 -47.77 22.15
C ARG A 148 -30.05 -46.54 22.43
N GLU A 149 -29.86 -46.20 23.70
CA GLU A 149 -29.08 -45.03 24.13
C GLU A 149 -27.61 -45.11 23.66
N GLU A 150 -26.94 -46.24 23.95
CA GLU A 150 -25.56 -46.47 23.50
C GLU A 150 -25.47 -46.66 21.98
N ALA A 151 -26.49 -47.24 21.35
CA ALA A 151 -26.56 -47.36 19.89
C ALA A 151 -26.63 -45.98 19.19
N LEU A 152 -27.35 -45.03 19.78
CA LEU A 152 -27.41 -43.65 19.30
C LEU A 152 -26.08 -42.91 19.52
N ALA A 153 -25.41 -43.12 20.65
CA ALA A 153 -24.07 -42.58 20.88
C ALA A 153 -23.06 -43.07 19.82
N ARG A 154 -23.15 -44.34 19.41
CA ARG A 154 -22.33 -44.90 18.31
C ARG A 154 -22.66 -44.27 16.96
N LEU A 155 -23.94 -44.05 16.68
CA LEU A 155 -24.39 -43.40 15.45
C LEU A 155 -23.87 -41.97 15.36
N VAL A 156 -24.05 -41.18 16.42
CA VAL A 156 -23.57 -39.79 16.52
C VAL A 156 -22.07 -39.71 16.27
N LEU A 157 -21.29 -40.58 16.91
CA LEU A 157 -19.85 -40.63 16.72
C LEU A 157 -19.48 -40.97 15.27
N SER A 158 -20.21 -41.91 14.66
CA SER A 158 -19.95 -42.34 13.28
C SER A 158 -20.20 -41.21 12.28
N PHE A 159 -21.26 -40.43 12.46
CA PHE A 159 -21.58 -39.29 11.59
C PHE A 159 -20.65 -38.10 11.86
N SER A 160 -20.43 -37.74 13.13
CA SER A 160 -19.62 -36.57 13.51
C SER A 160 -18.15 -36.70 13.14
N GLN A 161 -17.64 -37.94 13.04
CA GLN A 161 -16.25 -38.23 12.68
C GLN A 161 -16.11 -38.86 11.29
N SER A 162 -17.17 -38.83 10.48
CA SER A 162 -17.08 -39.31 9.09
C SER A 162 -16.05 -38.47 8.31
N PRO A 163 -15.27 -39.09 7.40
CA PRO A 163 -14.32 -38.34 6.56
C PRO A 163 -14.97 -37.21 5.76
N GLU A 164 -16.19 -37.42 5.27
CA GLU A 164 -16.95 -36.41 4.51
C GLU A 164 -17.26 -35.20 5.38
N PHE A 165 -17.84 -35.39 6.57
CA PHE A 165 -18.21 -34.28 7.44
C PHE A 165 -17.00 -33.58 8.06
N THR A 166 -15.99 -34.34 8.51
CA THR A 166 -14.78 -33.74 9.11
C THR A 166 -14.02 -32.88 8.10
N SER A 167 -14.00 -33.27 6.82
CA SER A 167 -13.42 -32.47 5.74
C SER A 167 -14.29 -31.26 5.40
N ALA A 168 -15.61 -31.45 5.24
CA ALA A 168 -16.52 -30.38 4.86
C ALA A 168 -16.68 -29.29 5.93
N SER A 169 -16.50 -29.63 7.21
CA SER A 169 -16.64 -28.70 8.33
C SER A 169 -15.37 -27.93 8.67
N GLN A 170 -14.20 -28.31 8.14
CA GLN A 170 -12.92 -27.81 8.63
C GLN A 170 -12.79 -26.28 8.53
N GLU A 171 -13.06 -25.72 7.36
CA GLU A 171 -12.95 -24.26 7.12
C GLU A 171 -14.00 -23.48 7.91
N TYR A 172 -15.23 -23.99 7.98
CA TYR A 172 -16.28 -23.39 8.80
C TYR A 172 -15.94 -23.37 10.30
N ILE A 173 -15.25 -24.39 10.81
CA ILE A 173 -14.78 -24.40 12.19
C ILE A 173 -13.64 -23.39 12.38
N ALA A 174 -12.75 -23.25 11.39
CA ALA A 174 -11.68 -22.25 11.44
C ALA A 174 -12.27 -20.84 11.57
N GLY A 175 -13.16 -20.41 10.67
CA GLY A 175 -13.76 -19.08 10.75
C GLY A 175 -14.66 -18.89 11.98
N PHE A 176 -15.34 -19.93 12.47
CA PHE A 176 -16.06 -19.85 13.75
C PHE A 176 -15.12 -19.55 14.94
N LEU A 177 -13.91 -20.14 14.95
CA LEU A 177 -12.93 -19.92 16.00
C LEU A 177 -12.20 -18.58 15.85
N GLU A 178 -11.92 -18.12 14.62
CA GLU A 178 -11.41 -16.76 14.34
C GLU A 178 -12.39 -15.70 14.80
N ALA A 179 -13.66 -15.81 14.41
CA ALA A 179 -14.70 -14.88 14.83
C ALA A 179 -14.80 -14.79 16.37
N ALA A 180 -14.60 -15.91 17.07
CA ALA A 180 -14.53 -15.91 18.53
C ALA A 180 -13.27 -15.22 19.08
N ALA A 181 -12.14 -15.33 18.41
CA ALA A 181 -10.89 -14.68 18.77
C ALA A 181 -10.91 -13.16 18.54
N ASP A 182 -11.60 -12.72 17.49
CA ASP A 182 -11.79 -11.31 17.12
C ASP A 182 -12.90 -10.62 17.94
N GLY A 183 -13.51 -11.33 18.89
CA GLY A 183 -14.56 -10.80 19.76
C GLY A 183 -15.91 -10.63 19.07
N GLN A 184 -16.11 -11.28 17.92
CA GLN A 184 -17.38 -11.33 17.18
C GLN A 184 -17.97 -12.77 17.11
N PRO A 185 -18.08 -13.50 18.23
CA PRO A 185 -18.51 -14.88 18.14
C PRO A 185 -19.97 -15.02 17.74
N VAL A 186 -20.24 -15.92 16.81
CA VAL A 186 -21.59 -16.34 16.44
C VAL A 186 -21.85 -17.72 17.04
N TYR A 187 -22.49 -17.76 18.21
CA TYR A 187 -22.76 -18.98 19.01
C TYR A 187 -24.16 -19.58 18.78
N THR A 188 -24.76 -19.30 17.64
CA THR A 188 -26.12 -19.73 17.31
C THR A 188 -26.22 -20.13 15.85
N GLY A 189 -27.18 -21.00 15.52
CA GLY A 189 -27.40 -21.45 14.14
C GLY A 189 -26.40 -22.51 13.70
N THR A 190 -26.50 -22.90 12.43
CA THR A 190 -25.67 -23.96 11.82
C THR A 190 -24.20 -23.54 11.72
N LEU A 191 -23.29 -24.50 11.81
CA LEU A 191 -21.87 -24.34 11.49
C LEU A 191 -21.66 -23.99 10.00
N PHE A 192 -22.56 -24.40 9.11
CA PHE A 192 -22.50 -24.07 7.68
C PHE A 192 -23.00 -22.64 7.40
N ASN A 193 -22.47 -21.67 8.15
CA ASN A 193 -22.68 -20.25 7.90
C ASN A 193 -21.62 -19.74 6.91
N PRO A 194 -22.00 -19.17 5.75
CA PRO A 194 -21.05 -18.58 4.80
C PRO A 194 -20.13 -17.52 5.41
N ASP A 195 -20.57 -16.82 6.47
CA ASP A 195 -19.75 -15.82 7.16
C ASP A 195 -18.53 -16.43 7.89
N PHE A 196 -18.48 -17.75 8.07
CA PHE A 196 -17.31 -18.46 8.62
C PHE A 196 -16.34 -18.94 7.55
N LEU A 197 -16.64 -18.75 6.27
CA LEU A 197 -15.64 -19.01 5.24
C LEU A 197 -14.69 -17.80 5.17
N PRO A 198 -13.38 -18.03 4.99
CA PRO A 198 -12.48 -16.93 4.72
C PRO A 198 -12.96 -16.17 3.47
N PRO A 199 -12.74 -14.85 3.40
CA PRO A 199 -12.93 -14.13 2.15
C PRO A 199 -12.15 -14.85 1.04
N GLU A 200 -12.75 -14.95 -0.15
CA GLU A 200 -12.12 -15.63 -1.29
C GLU A 200 -10.68 -15.09 -1.45
N PRO A 201 -9.65 -15.96 -1.50
CA PRO A 201 -8.28 -15.51 -1.57
C PRO A 201 -8.15 -14.57 -2.77
N GLN A 202 -7.63 -13.36 -2.52
CA GLN A 202 -7.30 -12.46 -3.62
C GLN A 202 -6.34 -13.21 -4.56
N PRO A 203 -6.48 -13.05 -5.89
CA PRO A 203 -5.57 -13.68 -6.82
C PRO A 203 -4.13 -13.31 -6.44
N GLU A 204 -3.21 -14.29 -6.49
CA GLU A 204 -1.81 -14.01 -6.21
C GLU A 204 -1.28 -12.98 -7.23
N PRO A 205 -0.37 -12.07 -6.83
CA PRO A 205 0.21 -11.09 -7.74
C PRO A 205 0.80 -11.72 -9.01
N GLU A 206 0.39 -11.22 -10.17
CA GLU A 206 0.84 -11.70 -11.47
C GLU A 206 1.73 -10.69 -12.20
N VAL A 207 2.60 -11.20 -13.09
CA VAL A 207 3.31 -10.37 -14.07
C VAL A 207 2.68 -10.58 -15.45
N ILE A 208 2.01 -9.56 -15.95
CA ILE A 208 1.21 -9.61 -17.18
C ILE A 208 1.94 -8.84 -18.28
N ALA A 209 2.30 -9.49 -19.39
CA ALA A 209 2.91 -8.82 -20.53
C ALA A 209 1.84 -8.40 -21.55
N LEU A 210 1.86 -7.14 -21.96
CA LEU A 210 1.06 -6.64 -23.08
C LEU A 210 1.48 -7.33 -24.39
N THR A 211 0.51 -7.48 -25.28
CA THR A 211 0.69 -8.06 -26.62
C THR A 211 0.72 -6.96 -27.66
N SER A 212 0.97 -7.30 -28.93
CA SER A 212 0.88 -6.30 -30.03
C SER A 212 -0.56 -6.03 -30.49
N GLY A 213 -1.54 -6.72 -29.88
CA GLY A 213 -2.96 -6.49 -30.11
C GLY A 213 -3.53 -5.52 -29.08
N VAL A 214 -4.86 -5.40 -29.07
CA VAL A 214 -5.58 -4.66 -28.03
C VAL A 214 -5.72 -5.55 -26.80
N ASP A 215 -5.19 -5.08 -25.67
CA ASP A 215 -5.28 -5.76 -24.38
C ASP A 215 -6.34 -5.09 -23.48
N ILE A 216 -7.17 -5.91 -22.83
CA ILE A 216 -8.17 -5.45 -21.84
C ILE A 216 -7.90 -6.20 -20.54
N LEU A 217 -7.28 -5.51 -19.59
CA LEU A 217 -6.80 -6.07 -18.33
C LEU A 217 -7.53 -5.45 -17.15
N ASN A 218 -7.92 -6.30 -16.20
CA ASN A 218 -8.37 -5.90 -14.87
C ASN A 218 -7.38 -6.41 -13.83
N ILE A 219 -6.61 -5.52 -13.23
CA ILE A 219 -5.48 -5.84 -12.34
C ILE A 219 -5.85 -5.71 -10.86
N HIS A 220 -5.17 -6.47 -10.03
CA HIS A 220 -5.34 -6.54 -8.58
C HIS A 220 -4.07 -6.11 -7.85
N ASP A 221 -4.16 -6.05 -6.53
CA ASP A 221 -3.06 -5.61 -5.67
C ASP A 221 -1.79 -6.44 -5.91
N GLY A 222 -0.67 -5.75 -6.14
CA GLY A 222 0.62 -6.36 -6.42
C GLY A 222 0.85 -6.81 -7.87
N ASP A 223 -0.16 -6.79 -8.75
CA ASP A 223 0.03 -7.13 -10.16
C ASP A 223 0.99 -6.15 -10.85
N VAL A 224 1.77 -6.66 -11.80
CA VAL A 224 2.70 -5.88 -12.63
C VAL A 224 2.40 -6.09 -14.11
N VAL A 225 1.92 -5.04 -14.79
CA VAL A 225 1.75 -5.05 -16.24
C VAL A 225 3.02 -4.53 -16.91
N ARG A 226 3.50 -5.22 -17.96
CA ARG A 226 4.71 -4.84 -18.71
C ARG A 226 4.41 -4.62 -20.18
N GLY A 227 4.83 -3.49 -20.72
CA GLY A 227 4.64 -3.17 -22.13
C GLY A 227 5.55 -2.05 -22.63
N GLY A 228 5.15 -1.40 -23.73
CA GLY A 228 5.89 -0.27 -24.30
C GLY A 228 5.93 -0.31 -25.83
N THR A 229 7.09 -0.11 -26.43
CA THR A 229 7.22 -0.07 -27.91
C THR A 229 6.66 -1.34 -28.55
N GLY A 230 5.61 -1.17 -29.36
CA GLY A 230 5.00 -2.26 -30.14
C GLY A 230 4.02 -3.14 -29.37
N THR A 231 3.82 -2.90 -28.07
CA THR A 231 2.84 -3.63 -27.25
C THR A 231 1.84 -2.73 -26.51
N LEU A 232 2.20 -1.48 -26.19
CA LEU A 232 1.20 -0.50 -25.78
C LEU A 232 0.54 0.09 -27.04
N THR A 233 -0.68 -0.32 -27.33
CA THR A 233 -1.41 0.02 -28.55
C THR A 233 -2.68 0.83 -28.29
N ALA A 234 -3.14 1.51 -29.34
CA ALA A 234 -4.38 2.28 -29.27
C ALA A 234 -5.57 1.33 -29.03
N GLY A 235 -6.32 1.59 -27.96
CA GLY A 235 -7.45 0.76 -27.55
C GLY A 235 -7.16 -0.14 -26.36
N ASP A 236 -5.90 -0.23 -25.90
CA ASP A 236 -5.58 -0.93 -24.66
C ASP A 236 -6.30 -0.30 -23.47
N ILE A 237 -6.81 -1.16 -22.59
CA ILE A 237 -7.52 -0.79 -21.38
C ILE A 237 -6.89 -1.57 -20.22
N ILE A 238 -6.28 -0.84 -19.28
CA ILE A 238 -5.75 -1.39 -18.04
C ILE A 238 -6.50 -0.71 -16.90
N THR A 239 -7.33 -1.46 -16.18
CA THR A 239 -8.09 -0.97 -15.02
C THR A 239 -7.67 -1.75 -13.77
N GLY A 240 -7.56 -1.11 -12.61
CA GLY A 240 -7.17 -1.81 -11.37
C GLY A 240 -7.98 -1.44 -10.13
N HIS A 241 -7.72 -2.12 -9.02
CA HIS A 241 -7.98 -1.60 -7.66
C HIS A 241 -6.71 -1.05 -6.99
N SER A 242 -5.55 -1.62 -7.36
CA SER A 242 -4.17 -1.25 -7.04
C SER A 242 -3.25 -2.07 -7.97
N GLY A 243 -1.95 -1.74 -8.09
CA GLY A 243 -1.00 -2.42 -9.00
C GLY A 243 0.01 -1.50 -9.71
N THR A 244 0.95 -2.08 -10.46
CA THR A 244 2.01 -1.36 -11.18
C THR A 244 1.95 -1.59 -12.69
N VAL A 245 2.17 -0.54 -13.49
CA VAL A 245 2.37 -0.64 -14.94
C VAL A 245 3.79 -0.18 -15.29
N GLU A 246 4.60 -1.04 -15.90
CA GLU A 246 5.97 -0.76 -16.35
C GLU A 246 6.00 -0.67 -17.89
N LEU A 247 6.33 0.52 -18.41
CA LEU A 247 6.34 0.82 -19.84
C LEU A 247 7.75 1.21 -20.30
N GLU A 248 8.28 0.50 -21.30
CA GLU A 248 9.61 0.76 -21.85
C GLU A 248 9.53 1.15 -23.34
N PHE A 249 10.02 2.35 -23.67
CA PHE A 249 9.94 2.89 -25.03
C PHE A 249 11.31 3.02 -25.69
N THR A 250 11.32 3.11 -27.03
CA THR A 250 12.54 3.37 -27.82
C THR A 250 12.45 4.68 -28.58
N SER A 251 11.29 4.97 -29.16
CA SER A 251 10.94 6.25 -29.80
C SER A 251 9.45 6.22 -30.21
N GLY A 252 8.88 7.38 -30.56
CA GLY A 252 7.56 7.47 -31.19
C GLY A 252 6.48 8.15 -30.35
N GLY A 253 5.25 8.08 -30.86
CA GLY A 253 4.06 8.65 -30.20
C GLY A 253 3.06 7.57 -29.83
N TYR A 254 2.52 7.62 -28.62
CA TYR A 254 1.60 6.64 -28.05
C TYR A 254 0.30 7.32 -27.60
N ASP A 255 -0.82 6.98 -28.22
CA ASP A 255 -2.16 7.53 -27.93
C ASP A 255 -3.23 6.44 -28.08
N GLY A 256 -4.35 6.62 -27.40
CA GLY A 256 -5.53 5.77 -27.47
C GLY A 256 -5.67 4.76 -26.34
N GLN A 257 -4.64 4.57 -25.52
CA GLN A 257 -4.64 3.75 -24.31
C GLN A 257 -5.49 4.37 -23.18
N THR A 258 -6.07 3.52 -22.34
CA THR A 258 -6.76 3.89 -21.10
C THR A 258 -6.11 3.16 -19.94
N ILE A 259 -5.64 3.90 -18.94
CA ILE A 259 -5.05 3.32 -17.71
C ILE A 259 -5.73 4.01 -16.53
N THR A 260 -6.33 3.25 -15.62
CA THR A 260 -7.05 3.88 -14.50
C THR A 260 -6.97 3.08 -13.22
N ASN A 261 -6.92 3.81 -12.09
CA ASN A 261 -6.88 3.24 -10.74
C ASN A 261 -5.68 2.30 -10.54
N VAL A 262 -4.48 2.88 -10.69
CA VAL A 262 -3.18 2.19 -10.64
C VAL A 262 -2.26 2.95 -9.69
N ASP A 263 -1.53 2.24 -8.83
CA ASP A 263 -0.67 2.87 -7.82
C ASP A 263 0.55 3.53 -8.46
N LEU A 264 1.16 2.86 -9.44
CA LEU A 264 2.40 3.31 -10.05
C LEU A 264 2.43 3.01 -11.54
N ILE A 265 2.70 4.04 -12.33
CA ILE A 265 3.14 3.86 -13.71
C ILE A 265 4.63 4.22 -13.80
N LYS A 266 5.45 3.28 -14.23
CA LYS A 266 6.85 3.52 -14.59
C LYS A 266 6.98 3.68 -16.09
N VAL A 267 7.67 4.72 -16.52
CA VAL A 267 7.96 5.02 -17.92
C VAL A 267 9.46 5.13 -18.10
N GLY A 268 10.04 4.22 -18.88
CA GLY A 268 11.46 4.23 -19.22
C GLY A 268 11.71 4.30 -20.72
N THR A 269 12.96 4.62 -21.07
CA THR A 269 13.40 4.64 -22.46
C THR A 269 14.76 3.97 -22.63
N SER A 270 14.88 3.09 -23.62
CA SER A 270 16.12 2.33 -23.85
C SER A 270 17.03 2.98 -24.89
N ASP A 271 18.31 2.61 -24.86
CA ASP A 271 19.35 3.00 -25.83
C ASP A 271 19.27 2.24 -27.17
N ALA A 272 18.29 1.33 -27.31
CA ALA A 272 18.16 0.44 -28.45
C ALA A 272 17.51 1.13 -29.67
N ALA A 273 18.34 1.54 -30.63
CA ALA A 273 18.04 1.87 -32.05
C ALA A 273 16.81 2.78 -32.38
N GLY A 274 16.20 3.43 -31.40
CA GLY A 274 15.36 4.61 -31.55
C GLY A 274 16.14 5.82 -31.09
N THR A 275 16.39 6.78 -31.96
CA THR A 275 17.06 8.06 -31.60
C THR A 275 16.06 9.22 -31.57
N GLY A 276 14.77 8.93 -31.78
CA GLY A 276 13.70 9.91 -31.78
C GLY A 276 13.08 10.10 -30.40
N PRO A 277 12.41 11.23 -30.16
CA PRO A 277 11.73 11.49 -28.89
C PRO A 277 10.59 10.48 -28.66
N VAL A 278 10.21 10.33 -27.39
CA VAL A 278 9.03 9.60 -26.94
C VAL A 278 7.97 10.62 -26.50
N THR A 279 6.75 10.45 -27.01
CA THR A 279 5.58 11.24 -26.59
C THR A 279 4.46 10.29 -26.22
N VAL A 280 3.88 10.44 -25.03
CA VAL A 280 2.76 9.62 -24.57
C VAL A 280 1.60 10.53 -24.23
N ASP A 281 0.44 10.26 -24.84
CA ASP A 281 -0.80 10.96 -24.54
C ASP A 281 -1.51 10.30 -23.37
N THR A 282 -1.55 11.01 -22.24
CA THR A 282 -2.05 10.50 -20.95
C THR A 282 -3.47 10.98 -20.65
N ARG A 283 -4.20 11.51 -21.64
CA ARG A 283 -5.56 12.07 -21.45
C ARG A 283 -6.59 11.12 -20.84
N ARG A 284 -6.33 9.81 -20.86
CA ARG A 284 -7.17 8.75 -20.27
C ARG A 284 -6.43 7.98 -19.18
N TRP A 285 -5.41 8.60 -18.58
CA TRP A 285 -4.71 8.10 -17.41
C TRP A 285 -5.28 8.80 -16.17
N THR A 286 -6.19 8.14 -15.47
CA THR A 286 -6.97 8.73 -14.37
C THR A 286 -6.81 7.94 -13.09
N ASP A 287 -6.97 8.58 -11.93
CA ASP A 287 -6.82 7.93 -10.62
C ASP A 287 -5.48 7.18 -10.50
N ILE A 288 -4.39 7.90 -10.76
CA ILE A 288 -3.02 7.37 -10.69
C ILE A 288 -2.32 7.99 -9.48
N ASP A 289 -1.82 7.16 -8.57
CA ASP A 289 -1.15 7.67 -7.36
C ASP A 289 0.24 8.23 -7.68
N ALA A 290 1.02 7.53 -8.50
CA ALA A 290 2.36 7.96 -8.89
C ALA A 290 2.69 7.64 -10.36
N ILE A 291 3.46 8.53 -10.98
CA ILE A 291 4.10 8.31 -12.28
C ILE A 291 5.60 8.57 -12.13
N ALA A 292 6.39 7.52 -12.35
CA ALA A 292 7.84 7.58 -12.32
C ALA A 292 8.40 7.50 -13.73
N LEU A 293 9.14 8.51 -14.16
CA LEU A 293 9.98 8.44 -15.35
C LEU A 293 11.37 8.01 -14.91
N ASP A 294 11.77 6.79 -15.29
CA ASP A 294 12.99 6.13 -14.82
C ASP A 294 13.85 5.75 -16.01
N THR A 295 15.17 5.97 -15.94
CA THR A 295 16.12 5.56 -16.97
C THR A 295 15.78 6.20 -18.31
N LEU A 296 15.91 7.53 -18.37
CA LEU A 296 15.64 8.29 -19.59
C LEU A 296 16.90 8.45 -20.47
N ARG A 297 16.75 8.15 -21.75
CA ARG A 297 17.82 8.12 -22.76
C ARG A 297 17.50 8.99 -23.99
N VAL A 298 16.25 9.41 -24.14
CA VAL A 298 15.75 10.30 -25.19
C VAL A 298 14.81 11.35 -24.61
N ASP A 299 14.59 12.43 -25.35
CA ASP A 299 13.57 13.43 -24.99
C ASP A 299 12.22 12.75 -24.81
N THR A 300 11.61 12.94 -23.65
CA THR A 300 10.40 12.22 -23.24
C THR A 300 9.35 13.22 -22.78
N ALA A 301 8.13 13.11 -23.33
CA ALA A 301 7.01 13.96 -22.96
C ALA A 301 5.77 13.14 -22.61
N LEU A 302 5.20 13.40 -21.44
CA LEU A 302 3.86 12.95 -21.06
C LEU A 302 2.90 14.12 -21.24
N ASN A 303 1.95 13.97 -22.16
CA ASN A 303 1.01 15.03 -22.53
C ASN A 303 -0.37 14.80 -21.93
N ASN A 304 -1.11 15.88 -21.64
CA ASN A 304 -2.45 15.84 -21.04
C ASN A 304 -2.49 15.09 -19.69
N LEU A 305 -1.54 15.34 -18.78
CA LEU A 305 -1.57 14.76 -17.44
C LEU A 305 -2.82 15.23 -16.68
N GLN A 306 -3.54 14.29 -16.07
CA GLN A 306 -4.93 14.52 -15.63
C GLN A 306 -5.08 15.02 -14.18
N SER A 307 -4.02 14.99 -13.37
CA SER A 307 -4.11 15.35 -11.95
C SER A 307 -2.83 16.01 -11.42
N SER A 308 -2.99 16.99 -10.53
CA SER A 308 -1.89 17.53 -9.71
C SER A 308 -1.64 16.71 -8.43
N ASP A 309 -2.58 15.82 -8.06
CA ASP A 309 -2.46 15.02 -6.84
C ASP A 309 -1.52 13.83 -7.01
N THR A 310 -1.42 13.32 -8.24
CA THR A 310 -0.44 12.32 -8.69
C THR A 310 0.98 12.80 -8.37
N VAL A 311 1.78 11.92 -7.79
CA VAL A 311 3.20 12.18 -7.53
C VAL A 311 3.99 11.89 -8.80
N TYR A 312 4.71 12.89 -9.31
CA TYR A 312 5.59 12.71 -10.46
C TYR A 312 7.03 12.57 -9.96
N SER A 313 7.76 11.59 -10.45
CA SER A 313 9.19 11.48 -10.19
C SER A 313 9.99 11.31 -11.47
N ILE A 314 11.16 11.93 -11.54
CA ILE A 314 12.16 11.72 -12.59
C ILE A 314 13.41 11.16 -11.93
N ASP A 315 13.79 9.96 -12.33
CA ASP A 315 14.92 9.19 -11.82
C ASP A 315 15.86 8.79 -12.97
N ASP A 316 17.17 8.91 -12.74
CA ASP A 316 18.23 8.52 -13.69
C ASP A 316 18.04 9.10 -15.11
N ASP A 317 17.72 10.40 -15.19
CA ASP A 317 17.81 11.21 -16.42
C ASP A 317 19.27 11.69 -16.60
N VAL A 318 20.15 10.69 -16.77
CA VAL A 318 21.60 10.85 -16.93
C VAL A 318 22.00 10.47 -18.35
N THR A 319 22.26 11.47 -19.17
CA THR A 319 23.03 11.28 -20.42
C THR A 319 24.19 12.25 -20.50
N SER A 320 25.14 11.92 -21.39
CA SER A 320 26.37 12.65 -21.62
C SER A 320 26.12 14.10 -22.05
N ASN A 321 25.99 14.99 -21.04
CA ASN A 321 26.03 16.45 -21.09
C ASN A 321 24.69 17.21 -20.89
N GLY A 322 23.67 16.64 -20.24
CA GLY A 322 22.50 17.42 -19.79
C GLY A 322 21.66 18.02 -20.94
N THR A 323 21.55 17.29 -22.04
CA THR A 323 20.84 17.75 -23.26
C THR A 323 19.41 17.25 -23.35
N LEU A 324 19.06 16.18 -22.63
CA LEU A 324 17.70 15.64 -22.66
C LEU A 324 16.70 16.62 -22.08
N THR A 325 15.48 16.57 -22.62
CA THR A 325 14.34 17.30 -22.11
C THR A 325 13.23 16.34 -21.70
N THR A 326 12.90 16.36 -20.42
CA THR A 326 11.78 15.64 -19.84
C THR A 326 10.62 16.63 -19.65
N THR A 327 9.51 16.40 -20.35
CA THR A 327 8.33 17.27 -20.32
C THR A 327 7.15 16.60 -19.65
N LEU A 328 6.60 17.26 -18.63
CA LEU A 328 5.31 16.94 -18.03
C LEU A 328 4.33 18.04 -18.43
N ASP A 329 3.41 17.71 -19.32
CA ASP A 329 2.42 18.64 -19.86
C ASP A 329 1.03 18.33 -19.31
N PHE A 330 0.49 19.28 -18.54
CA PHE A 330 -0.71 19.11 -17.75
C PHE A 330 -1.96 19.58 -18.49
N ASP A 331 -3.02 18.79 -18.39
CA ASP A 331 -4.34 19.20 -18.85
C ASP A 331 -4.85 20.38 -18.01
N LYS A 332 -5.70 21.22 -18.61
CA LYS A 332 -6.15 22.48 -17.99
C LYS A 332 -6.84 22.28 -16.65
N GLN A 333 -7.61 21.21 -16.47
CA GLN A 333 -8.28 20.92 -15.20
C GLN A 333 -7.34 20.34 -14.15
N ALA A 334 -6.18 19.79 -14.54
CA ALA A 334 -5.25 19.17 -13.61
C ALA A 334 -4.56 20.22 -12.75
N VAL A 335 -4.27 21.39 -13.30
CA VAL A 335 -3.49 22.47 -12.66
C VAL A 335 -4.29 23.76 -12.47
N GLY A 336 -3.72 24.69 -11.70
CA GLY A 336 -4.35 25.95 -11.32
C GLY A 336 -3.47 26.74 -10.36
N ALA A 337 -3.81 28.01 -10.12
CA ALA A 337 -3.05 28.90 -9.26
C ALA A 337 -3.00 28.45 -7.79
N ASP A 338 -4.03 27.72 -7.34
CA ASP A 338 -4.19 27.16 -5.99
C ASP A 338 -3.73 25.70 -5.88
N LYS A 339 -3.31 25.09 -7.00
CA LYS A 339 -2.87 23.70 -7.04
C LYS A 339 -1.36 23.58 -6.94
N THR A 340 -0.94 22.42 -6.47
CA THR A 340 0.47 22.07 -6.27
C THR A 340 0.81 20.84 -7.10
N VAL A 341 1.79 20.96 -8.00
CA VAL A 341 2.39 19.82 -8.70
C VAL A 341 3.53 19.27 -7.84
N LYS A 342 3.49 17.98 -7.51
CA LYS A 342 4.52 17.29 -6.73
C LYS A 342 5.54 16.66 -7.67
N LEU A 343 6.81 17.04 -7.54
CA LEU A 343 7.90 16.60 -8.39
C LEU A 343 9.07 16.07 -7.56
N GLY A 344 9.30 14.76 -7.59
CA GLY A 344 10.50 14.12 -7.07
C GLY A 344 11.60 14.10 -8.13
N LEU A 345 12.83 14.44 -7.75
CA LEU A 345 14.00 14.35 -8.63
C LEU A 345 15.07 13.49 -7.99
N LYS A 346 15.64 12.58 -8.77
CA LYS A 346 16.76 11.74 -8.37
C LYS A 346 17.73 11.63 -9.53
N GLU A 347 18.96 12.07 -9.31
CA GLU A 347 20.06 11.89 -10.26
C GLU A 347 19.80 12.55 -11.63
N VAL A 348 19.15 13.73 -11.65
CA VAL A 348 18.73 14.40 -12.90
C VAL A 348 19.78 15.42 -13.35
N THR A 349 20.20 15.33 -14.62
CA THR A 349 21.15 16.30 -15.22
C THR A 349 20.59 17.07 -16.43
N GLY A 350 19.49 16.61 -17.02
CA GLY A 350 18.82 17.20 -18.17
C GLY A 350 18.01 18.45 -17.87
N ASN A 351 17.11 18.78 -18.79
CA ASN A 351 16.13 19.84 -18.71
C ASN A 351 14.79 19.25 -18.26
N VAL A 352 14.17 19.83 -17.25
CA VAL A 352 12.81 19.48 -16.84
C VAL A 352 11.88 20.61 -17.23
N LYS A 353 10.81 20.27 -17.93
CA LYS A 353 9.80 21.22 -18.39
C LYS A 353 8.42 20.83 -17.86
N LEU A 354 7.80 21.73 -17.13
CA LEU A 354 6.42 21.60 -16.67
C LEU A 354 5.56 22.58 -17.46
N THR A 355 4.71 22.08 -18.35
CA THR A 355 3.80 22.92 -19.15
C THR A 355 2.36 22.62 -18.84
N ALA A 356 1.47 23.49 -19.27
CA ALA A 356 0.05 23.22 -19.18
C ALA A 356 -0.68 23.77 -20.41
N ASP A 357 -1.86 23.24 -20.63
CA ASP A 357 -2.76 23.70 -21.68
C ASP A 357 -2.94 25.22 -21.73
N VAL A 358 -3.25 25.72 -22.92
CA VAL A 358 -3.34 27.16 -23.17
C VAL A 358 -4.30 27.85 -22.17
N GLY A 359 -3.75 28.84 -21.46
CA GLY A 359 -4.47 29.63 -20.45
C GLY A 359 -4.53 28.98 -19.07
N ALA A 360 -3.92 27.82 -18.87
CA ALA A 360 -3.64 27.25 -17.57
C ALA A 360 -2.27 27.71 -17.06
N VAL A 361 -2.10 27.64 -15.74
CA VAL A 361 -0.85 27.93 -15.03
C VAL A 361 -0.60 26.84 -14.00
N ILE A 362 0.68 26.55 -13.75
CA ILE A 362 1.10 25.69 -12.65
C ILE A 362 1.32 26.63 -11.46
N GLY A 363 0.42 26.66 -10.47
CA GLY A 363 0.51 27.65 -9.39
C GLY A 363 1.73 27.48 -8.50
N THR A 364 1.85 26.26 -7.94
CA THR A 364 2.94 25.85 -7.05
C THR A 364 3.62 24.59 -7.55
N VAL A 365 4.94 24.55 -7.49
CA VAL A 365 5.73 23.32 -7.66
C VAL A 365 6.32 22.93 -6.30
N ALA A 366 5.99 21.72 -5.84
CA ALA A 366 6.59 21.13 -4.66
C ALA A 366 7.65 20.10 -5.09
N LEU A 367 8.91 20.48 -4.99
CA LEU A 367 10.05 19.69 -5.39
C LEU A 367 10.60 18.88 -4.21
N THR A 368 10.86 17.59 -4.42
CA THR A 368 11.54 16.72 -3.45
C THR A 368 12.83 16.19 -4.04
N ILE A 369 13.94 16.40 -3.33
CA ILE A 369 15.27 15.91 -3.70
C ILE A 369 15.45 14.51 -3.12
N ASN A 370 15.61 13.51 -3.99
CA ASN A 370 15.75 12.10 -3.65
C ASN A 370 17.12 11.52 -4.02
N ASP A 371 18.13 12.38 -4.22
CA ASP A 371 19.45 11.98 -4.68
C ASP A 371 20.15 10.93 -3.80
N THR A 372 20.81 9.99 -4.46
CA THR A 372 21.69 9.00 -3.83
C THR A 372 23.07 9.61 -3.57
N ALA A 373 23.72 9.22 -2.48
CA ALA A 373 25.07 9.68 -2.17
C ALA A 373 26.08 9.40 -3.32
N GLY A 374 26.70 10.46 -3.84
CA GLY A 374 27.65 10.40 -4.95
C GLY A 374 27.04 10.56 -6.35
N PHE A 375 25.71 10.72 -6.44
CA PHE A 375 24.97 10.95 -7.68
C PHE A 375 24.02 12.13 -7.49
N GLU A 376 24.57 13.34 -7.49
CA GLU A 376 23.79 14.57 -7.28
C GLU A 376 23.03 15.01 -8.54
N SER A 377 21.79 15.47 -8.34
CA SER A 377 21.03 16.17 -9.36
C SER A 377 21.65 17.55 -9.63
N ASN A 378 21.89 17.85 -10.91
CA ASN A 378 22.45 19.11 -11.37
C ASN A 378 21.84 19.50 -12.72
N LEU A 379 20.56 19.86 -12.66
CA LEU A 379 19.69 20.13 -13.79
C LEU A 379 20.28 21.22 -14.69
N ALA A 380 20.19 21.00 -15.99
CA ALA A 380 20.45 22.04 -16.97
C ALA A 380 19.42 23.18 -16.86
N SER A 381 18.14 22.84 -16.69
CA SER A 381 17.07 23.81 -16.42
C SER A 381 15.85 23.16 -15.76
N LEU A 382 15.09 23.95 -15.02
CA LEU A 382 13.73 23.63 -14.58
C LEU A 382 12.82 24.77 -15.04
N HIS A 383 12.14 24.57 -16.17
CA HIS A 383 11.16 25.52 -16.67
C HIS A 383 9.76 25.09 -16.24
N SER A 384 8.98 26.02 -15.71
CA SER A 384 7.57 25.78 -15.37
C SER A 384 6.71 26.91 -15.91
N GLN A 385 5.49 26.59 -16.36
CA GLN A 385 4.60 27.56 -16.97
C GLN A 385 3.79 28.33 -15.92
N GLY A 386 4.23 29.55 -15.63
CA GLY A 386 3.48 30.50 -14.79
C GLY A 386 3.56 30.19 -13.30
N THR A 387 4.65 29.57 -12.86
CA THR A 387 4.84 29.20 -11.46
C THR A 387 5.20 30.40 -10.63
N THR A 388 4.44 30.59 -9.55
CA THR A 388 4.63 31.71 -8.61
C THR A 388 5.26 31.27 -7.30
N LYS A 389 5.20 29.97 -6.99
CA LYS A 389 5.72 29.39 -5.76
C LYS A 389 6.49 28.10 -6.03
N LEU A 390 7.67 28.00 -5.44
CA LEU A 390 8.49 26.79 -5.43
C LEU A 390 8.77 26.39 -3.98
N THR A 391 8.48 25.15 -3.60
CA THR A 391 8.97 24.58 -2.34
C THR A 391 9.98 23.49 -2.64
N ILE A 392 11.04 23.39 -1.83
CA ILE A 392 12.09 22.38 -2.00
C ILE A 392 12.29 21.66 -0.67
N ASP A 393 12.19 20.34 -0.69
CA ASP A 393 12.38 19.48 0.48
C ASP A 393 13.32 18.31 0.15
N GLY A 394 13.85 17.66 1.17
CA GLY A 394 14.63 16.44 1.08
C GLY A 394 16.12 16.69 0.90
N GLY A 395 16.76 15.77 0.18
CA GLY A 395 18.20 15.77 -0.01
C GLY A 395 18.97 15.26 1.21
N THR A 396 20.28 15.14 1.02
CA THR A 396 21.23 14.68 2.03
C THR A 396 22.23 15.77 2.36
N ALA A 397 22.47 15.99 3.65
CA ALA A 397 23.40 17.00 4.13
C ALA A 397 24.81 16.81 3.54
N GLY A 398 25.38 17.89 3.04
CA GLY A 398 26.71 17.92 2.43
C GLY A 398 26.77 17.50 0.96
N LEU A 399 25.71 16.92 0.40
CA LEU A 399 25.58 16.71 -1.05
C LEU A 399 25.06 17.98 -1.72
N ASN A 400 25.27 18.10 -3.03
CA ASN A 400 24.81 19.24 -3.80
C ASN A 400 23.47 18.94 -4.50
N PHE A 401 22.68 19.98 -4.74
CA PHE A 401 21.54 19.95 -5.65
C PHE A 401 21.53 21.25 -6.46
N GLY A 402 21.50 21.17 -7.79
CA GLY A 402 21.67 22.34 -8.64
C GLY A 402 20.60 22.47 -9.72
N ILE A 403 20.17 23.72 -9.96
CA ILE A 403 19.41 24.12 -11.16
C ILE A 403 20.20 25.24 -11.83
N LYS A 404 20.87 24.93 -12.95
CA LYS A 404 21.77 25.89 -13.64
C LYS A 404 21.02 27.00 -14.35
N GLY A 405 20.01 26.63 -15.12
CA GLY A 405 19.14 27.56 -15.83
C GLY A 405 18.39 28.46 -14.86
N ALA A 406 18.06 29.67 -15.32
CA ALA A 406 17.24 30.57 -14.52
C ALA A 406 15.85 29.95 -14.28
N LEU A 407 15.39 30.05 -13.04
CA LEU A 407 14.05 29.69 -12.61
C LEU A 407 13.03 30.67 -13.19
N ASP A 408 11.74 30.31 -13.12
CA ASP A 408 10.65 31.11 -13.68
C ASP A 408 10.69 32.57 -13.15
N ALA A 409 10.68 33.51 -14.10
CA ALA A 409 10.74 34.95 -13.87
C ALA A 409 9.57 35.49 -13.03
N GLY A 410 8.46 34.75 -12.96
CA GLY A 410 7.26 35.08 -12.18
C GLY A 410 7.24 34.56 -10.73
N LEU A 411 8.32 33.93 -10.26
CA LEU A 411 8.40 33.44 -8.88
C LEU A 411 8.31 34.59 -7.87
N THR A 412 7.41 34.42 -6.91
CA THR A 412 7.22 35.34 -5.77
C THR A 412 7.69 34.73 -4.45
N SER A 413 7.82 33.40 -4.40
CA SER A 413 8.39 32.70 -3.24
C SER A 413 9.14 31.43 -3.61
N ILE A 414 10.30 31.24 -2.97
CA ILE A 414 11.00 29.96 -2.88
C ILE A 414 11.11 29.62 -1.39
N ASP A 415 10.57 28.47 -0.97
CA ASP A 415 10.75 27.94 0.38
C ASP A 415 11.48 26.60 0.33
N ALA A 416 12.77 26.64 0.59
CA ALA A 416 13.64 25.48 0.65
C ALA A 416 14.04 25.12 2.09
N SER A 417 13.31 25.61 3.10
CA SER A 417 13.70 25.47 4.51
C SER A 417 13.80 24.03 5.03
N ALA A 418 13.18 23.08 4.32
CA ALA A 418 13.26 21.65 4.63
C ALA A 418 14.37 20.92 3.84
N ALA A 419 14.99 21.58 2.86
CA ALA A 419 16.09 21.01 2.08
C ALA A 419 17.38 20.93 2.91
N LYS A 420 18.06 19.78 2.80
CA LYS A 420 19.29 19.50 3.57
C LYS A 420 20.57 19.64 2.74
N SER A 421 20.46 19.51 1.42
CA SER A 421 21.58 19.58 0.48
C SER A 421 22.06 21.02 0.27
N ASN A 422 23.29 21.18 -0.22
CA ASN A 422 23.81 22.46 -0.69
C ASN A 422 23.13 22.82 -2.01
N LEU A 423 22.22 23.78 -1.97
CA LEU A 423 21.45 24.23 -3.11
C LEU A 423 22.26 25.17 -3.99
N SER A 424 22.04 25.09 -5.30
CA SER A 424 22.54 26.06 -6.27
C SER A 424 21.38 26.51 -7.15
N LEU A 425 20.79 27.65 -6.81
CA LEU A 425 19.57 28.17 -7.42
C LEU A 425 19.84 29.45 -8.21
N ASN A 426 19.23 29.58 -9.38
CA ASN A 426 19.39 30.74 -10.24
C ASN A 426 18.05 31.46 -10.43
N ILE A 427 17.92 32.66 -9.87
CA ILE A 427 16.74 33.53 -10.00
C ILE A 427 17.05 34.80 -10.81
N SER A 428 18.10 34.79 -11.62
CA SER A 428 18.59 35.98 -12.34
C SER A 428 17.60 36.59 -13.34
N ASP A 429 16.56 35.84 -13.73
CA ASP A 429 15.49 36.31 -14.60
C ASP A 429 14.27 36.84 -13.82
N SER A 430 14.30 36.91 -12.49
CA SER A 430 13.18 37.37 -11.68
C SER A 430 12.70 38.77 -12.11
N THR A 431 11.39 38.92 -12.29
CA THR A 431 10.75 40.19 -12.67
C THR A 431 9.88 40.78 -11.57
N THR A 432 9.78 40.10 -10.43
CA THR A 432 8.95 40.46 -9.29
C THR A 432 9.74 40.46 -8.00
N ASP A 433 9.24 41.18 -6.99
CA ASP A 433 9.75 41.05 -5.64
C ASP A 433 9.59 39.60 -5.16
N ILE A 434 10.67 39.00 -4.65
CA ILE A 434 10.71 37.58 -4.31
C ILE A 434 11.12 37.35 -2.86
N ASN A 435 10.46 36.40 -2.20
CA ASN A 435 10.86 35.89 -0.88
C ASN A 435 11.56 34.53 -1.07
N VAL A 436 12.85 34.45 -0.74
CA VAL A 436 13.61 33.20 -0.82
C VAL A 436 14.05 32.79 0.57
N LYS A 437 13.67 31.60 0.98
CA LYS A 437 14.20 30.93 2.17
C LYS A 437 14.99 29.70 1.75
N LEU A 438 16.26 29.65 2.11
CA LEU A 438 17.19 28.58 1.78
C LEU A 438 17.17 27.45 2.82
N GLY A 439 17.93 26.40 2.56
CA GLY A 439 17.94 25.16 3.32
C GLY A 439 18.90 25.21 4.51
N SER A 440 19.30 24.03 4.99
CA SER A 440 20.35 23.90 6.01
C SER A 440 21.76 23.64 5.43
N GLY A 441 21.89 23.68 4.11
CA GLY A 441 23.12 23.41 3.36
C GLY A 441 23.97 24.67 3.19
N ASN A 442 25.14 24.55 2.55
CA ASN A 442 25.90 25.74 2.12
C ASN A 442 25.40 26.16 0.74
N ASP A 443 24.41 27.04 0.72
CA ASP A 443 23.60 27.32 -0.44
C ASP A 443 24.17 28.46 -1.28
N LYS A 444 23.87 28.42 -2.58
CA LYS A 444 24.27 29.40 -3.59
C LYS A 444 23.04 29.94 -4.29
N LEU A 445 22.88 31.27 -4.23
CA LEU A 445 21.79 31.97 -4.89
C LEU A 445 22.33 32.94 -5.93
N TYR A 446 22.00 32.70 -7.20
CA TYR A 446 22.36 33.59 -8.30
C TYR A 446 21.21 34.53 -8.61
N THR A 447 21.39 35.81 -8.29
CA THR A 447 20.37 36.85 -8.41
C THR A 447 20.52 37.70 -9.67
N GLY A 448 21.63 37.57 -10.40
CA GLY A 448 21.85 38.37 -11.61
C GLY A 448 21.77 39.88 -11.31
N ASP A 449 20.94 40.60 -12.06
CA ASP A 449 20.69 42.03 -11.84
C ASP A 449 19.42 42.27 -10.99
N THR A 450 18.89 41.24 -10.33
CA THR A 450 17.62 41.27 -9.58
C THR A 450 17.92 41.28 -8.08
N LEU A 451 18.02 42.47 -7.50
CA LEU A 451 18.05 42.73 -6.05
C LEU A 451 17.22 43.99 -5.79
N SER A 452 15.90 43.85 -5.89
CA SER A 452 14.93 44.91 -5.67
C SER A 452 14.89 45.35 -4.19
N ASN A 453 14.10 46.38 -3.89
CA ASN A 453 13.87 46.79 -2.50
C ASN A 453 12.83 45.92 -1.77
N GLY A 454 12.05 45.14 -2.52
CA GLY A 454 11.03 44.23 -1.97
C GLY A 454 11.53 42.81 -1.82
N ASP A 455 12.70 42.47 -2.37
CA ASP A 455 13.29 41.15 -2.23
C ASP A 455 13.67 40.85 -0.77
N VAL A 456 13.37 39.63 -0.34
CA VAL A 456 13.68 39.11 0.99
C VAL A 456 14.42 37.79 0.84
N PHE A 457 15.61 37.70 1.42
CA PHE A 457 16.45 36.52 1.40
C PHE A 457 16.72 36.05 2.83
N ASP A 458 16.56 34.75 3.07
CA ASP A 458 16.84 34.11 4.34
C ASP A 458 17.70 32.88 4.08
N GLY A 459 18.97 32.92 4.50
CA GLY A 459 19.92 31.81 4.33
C GLY A 459 19.59 30.60 5.18
N ASN A 460 18.88 30.80 6.31
CA ASN A 460 18.57 29.76 7.27
C ASN A 460 19.84 29.16 7.89
N GLY A 461 20.23 27.93 7.54
CA GLY A 461 21.38 27.28 8.14
C GLY A 461 22.46 27.01 7.12
N GLY A 462 23.72 27.33 7.41
CA GLY A 462 24.79 27.05 6.47
C GLY A 462 25.88 28.11 6.47
N ASN A 463 26.60 28.15 5.36
CA ASN A 463 27.46 29.27 4.99
C ASN A 463 27.09 29.66 3.55
N ASP A 464 26.14 30.57 3.46
CA ASP A 464 25.42 30.83 2.21
C ASP A 464 26.07 31.94 1.42
N THR A 465 25.98 31.82 0.09
CA THR A 465 26.55 32.77 -0.86
C THR A 465 25.52 33.29 -1.83
N LEU A 466 25.31 34.61 -1.80
CA LEU A 466 24.53 35.33 -2.80
C LEU A 466 25.47 35.90 -3.87
N TYR A 467 25.21 35.55 -5.12
CA TYR A 467 25.90 36.08 -6.29
C TYR A 467 25.03 37.12 -6.99
N ALA A 468 25.58 38.30 -7.26
CA ALA A 468 24.90 39.36 -8.00
C ALA A 468 25.82 39.99 -9.05
N THR A 469 25.27 40.30 -10.22
CA THR A 469 25.96 41.03 -11.30
C THR A 469 25.12 42.23 -11.72
N PHE A 470 25.54 43.42 -11.31
CA PHE A 470 24.83 44.66 -11.63
C PHE A 470 25.22 45.18 -13.00
N THR A 471 24.31 45.04 -13.96
CA THR A 471 24.50 45.53 -15.34
C THR A 471 23.81 46.86 -15.59
N THR A 472 22.91 47.26 -14.69
CA THR A 472 22.17 48.52 -14.71
C THR A 472 22.56 49.41 -13.52
N GLY A 473 22.45 50.72 -13.68
CA GLY A 473 22.65 51.67 -12.58
C GLY A 473 21.43 51.75 -11.65
N GLY A 474 21.61 52.34 -10.47
CA GLY A 474 20.53 52.55 -9.50
C GLY A 474 20.83 51.98 -8.11
N THR A 475 19.95 52.25 -7.16
CA THR A 475 20.08 51.78 -5.78
C THR A 475 19.26 50.51 -5.56
N ARG A 476 19.90 49.49 -4.98
CA ARG A 476 19.35 48.20 -4.59
C ARG A 476 19.33 48.12 -3.06
N ALA A 477 18.24 47.69 -2.45
CA ALA A 477 18.12 47.61 -0.99
C ALA A 477 17.29 46.39 -0.55
N PRO A 478 17.77 45.16 -0.83
CA PRO A 478 17.08 43.95 -0.40
C PRO A 478 17.07 43.82 1.13
N THR A 479 16.17 42.99 1.64
CA THR A 479 16.24 42.50 3.03
C THR A 479 16.92 41.14 3.01
N SER A 480 17.90 40.92 3.88
CA SER A 480 18.63 39.65 3.93
C SER A 480 19.00 39.29 5.36
N THR A 481 18.79 38.04 5.75
CA THR A 481 19.24 37.43 7.01
C THR A 481 19.99 36.14 6.71
N GLU A 482 20.92 35.75 7.58
CA GLU A 482 21.62 34.46 7.52
C GLU A 482 22.33 34.17 6.17
N ILE A 483 22.65 35.20 5.36
CA ILE A 483 23.51 35.07 4.17
C ILE A 483 24.91 35.59 4.52
N GLU A 484 25.89 34.68 4.63
CA GLU A 484 27.24 35.04 5.05
C GLU A 484 28.08 35.77 4.01
N THR A 485 27.89 35.43 2.73
CA THR A 485 28.78 35.88 1.65
C THR A 485 28.00 36.56 0.55
N PHE A 486 28.37 37.80 0.24
CA PHE A 486 27.92 38.51 -0.96
C PHE A 486 29.06 38.55 -1.96
N ASP A 487 28.88 37.92 -3.12
CA ASP A 487 29.82 37.94 -4.24
C ASP A 487 29.24 38.81 -5.37
N LEU A 488 29.82 40.00 -5.50
CA LEU A 488 29.23 41.10 -6.24
C LEU A 488 30.10 41.49 -7.43
N THR A 489 29.49 41.61 -8.60
CA THR A 489 30.15 42.15 -9.80
C THR A 489 29.45 43.42 -10.25
N PHE A 490 30.17 44.54 -10.31
CA PHE A 490 29.64 45.83 -10.78
C PHE A 490 30.09 46.12 -12.21
N LYS A 491 29.14 46.13 -13.16
CA LYS A 491 29.37 46.53 -14.56
C LYS A 491 28.72 47.88 -14.91
N ALA A 492 27.95 48.45 -13.98
CA ALA A 492 27.34 49.77 -14.08
C ALA A 492 27.45 50.51 -12.73
N ASN A 493 27.05 51.79 -12.73
CA ASN A 493 27.04 52.63 -11.52
C ASN A 493 25.83 52.27 -10.62
N ALA A 494 25.87 51.08 -10.04
CA ALA A 494 24.89 50.59 -9.07
C ALA A 494 25.34 50.84 -7.64
N THR A 495 24.39 50.93 -6.72
CA THR A 495 24.62 51.05 -5.27
C THR A 495 23.84 49.95 -4.59
N LEU A 496 24.51 49.09 -3.81
CA LEU A 496 23.85 48.12 -2.94
C LEU A 496 23.83 48.66 -1.50
N ASN A 497 22.62 48.80 -0.94
CA ASN A 497 22.38 49.31 0.39
C ASN A 497 22.18 48.15 1.38
N PHE A 498 23.11 48.01 2.33
CA PHE A 498 23.12 46.96 3.35
C PHE A 498 22.31 47.30 4.61
N ALA A 499 21.51 48.37 4.60
CA ALA A 499 20.77 48.80 5.80
C ALA A 499 19.80 47.75 6.38
N LYS A 500 19.38 46.76 5.59
CA LYS A 500 18.51 45.65 6.00
C LYS A 500 19.15 44.28 5.72
N VAL A 501 20.48 44.24 5.63
CA VAL A 501 21.25 43.03 5.40
C VAL A 501 21.98 42.73 6.70
N ASP A 502 21.68 41.57 7.30
CA ASP A 502 22.30 41.09 8.55
C ASP A 502 23.21 39.87 8.29
N ASP A 503 24.00 39.50 9.29
CA ASP A 503 24.83 38.27 9.34
C ASP A 503 25.98 38.14 8.31
N VAL A 504 26.18 39.14 7.46
CA VAL A 504 27.23 39.13 6.43
C VAL A 504 28.61 39.11 7.06
N LYS A 505 29.41 38.10 6.67
CA LYS A 505 30.80 37.91 7.10
C LYS A 505 31.79 38.34 6.01
N THR A 506 31.44 38.12 4.74
CA THR A 506 32.33 38.36 3.59
C THR A 506 31.61 39.11 2.48
N VAL A 507 32.27 40.12 1.92
CA VAL A 507 31.83 40.80 0.70
C VAL A 507 32.98 40.80 -0.31
N ASN A 508 32.78 40.11 -1.43
CA ASN A 508 33.70 40.10 -2.57
C ASN A 508 33.18 41.08 -3.62
N VAL A 509 34.05 41.92 -4.17
CA VAL A 509 33.72 42.95 -5.19
C VAL A 509 34.73 42.95 -6.32
#